data_AF-A0A930T181-F1
#
_entry.id   AF-A0A930T181-F1
#
_cell.length_a   1.000
_cell.length_b   1.000
_cell.length_c   1.000
_cell.angle_alpha   90.00
_cell.angle_beta   90.00
_cell.angle_gamma   90.00
#
_symmetry.space_group_name_H-M   'P 1'
#
loop_
_entity.id
_entity.type
_entity.pdbx_description
1 polymer ?
#
loop_
_entity_poly.entity_id
_entity_poly.type
_entity_poly.pdbx_seq_one_letter_code
_entity_poly.pdbx_strand_id
1 'polypeptide(L)' 'MRSKVCQDNNKALMSYSNKELGQWILRKVLKLKEGELLTYDKLQTVGIDSVRIDKINDLEYEINFAKIGSYEKFIEKIGH' A
#
# COMPACT_ATOMS: atom_id res chain seq x y z
N MET A 1 0.91 12.75 -7.62
CA MET A 1 -0.18 12.34 -6.71
C MET A 1 -0.08 13.18 -5.45
N ARG A 2 -1.12 13.93 -5.05
CA ARG A 2 -1.10 14.74 -3.80
C ARG A 2 -1.89 14.00 -2.72
N SER A 3 -1.23 13.72 -1.61
CA SER A 3 -1.73 12.90 -0.51
C SER A 3 -1.66 13.71 0.78
N LYS A 4 -2.74 13.73 1.58
CA LYS A 4 -2.79 14.44 2.87
C LYS A 4 -3.07 13.41 3.96
N VAL A 5 -2.26 13.35 5.01
CA VAL A 5 -2.56 12.51 6.17
C VAL A 5 -3.64 13.23 6.98
N CYS A 6 -4.80 12.60 7.22
CA CYS A 6 -5.90 13.22 7.98
C CYS A 6 -6.56 12.23 8.97
N GLN A 7 -6.70 12.74 10.21
CA GLN A 7 -7.44 12.27 11.39
C GLN A 7 -6.76 11.28 12.37
N ASP A 8 -7.21 11.41 13.63
CA ASP A 8 -6.58 11.01 14.90
C ASP A 8 -5.67 9.78 14.82
N ASN A 9 -4.41 9.95 15.24
CA ASN A 9 -3.32 8.97 15.25
C ASN A 9 -2.64 8.62 13.91
N ASN A 10 -2.74 9.41 12.84
CA ASN A 10 -2.05 9.14 11.55
C ASN A 10 -2.40 7.76 10.95
N LYS A 11 -3.48 7.11 11.39
CA LYS A 11 -3.85 5.74 10.99
C LYS A 11 -4.43 5.66 9.57
N ALA A 12 -4.77 6.81 9.00
CA ALA A 12 -5.38 6.88 7.69
C ALA A 12 -4.53 7.75 6.75
N LEU A 13 -3.91 7.11 5.75
CA LEU A 13 -3.46 7.77 4.53
C LEU A 13 -4.70 8.11 3.69
N MET A 14 -5.47 9.11 4.12
CA MET A 14 -6.57 9.66 3.32
C MET A 14 -6.03 10.65 2.31
N SER A 15 -5.36 10.14 1.30
CA SER A 15 -5.03 10.94 0.13
C SER A 15 -6.33 11.39 -0.54
N TYR A 16 -6.34 12.61 -1.08
CA TYR A 16 -7.41 13.16 -1.94
C TYR A 16 -7.60 12.35 -3.25
N SER A 17 -7.01 11.16 -3.33
CA SER A 17 -6.85 10.26 -4.47
C SER A 17 -7.05 8.78 -4.06
N ASN A 18 -7.78 8.48 -2.97
CA ASN A 18 -8.11 7.09 -2.59
C ASN A 18 -8.74 6.29 -3.76
N LYS A 19 -9.47 6.98 -4.66
CA LYS A 19 -10.02 6.38 -5.88
C LYS A 19 -8.95 6.02 -6.91
N GLU A 20 -7.98 6.90 -7.18
CA GLU A 20 -6.91 6.60 -8.15
C GLU A 20 -5.93 5.59 -7.57
N LEU A 21 -5.61 5.66 -6.27
CA LEU A 21 -4.82 4.66 -5.58
C LEU A 21 -5.49 3.29 -5.63
N GLY A 22 -6.78 3.22 -5.27
CA GLY A 22 -7.56 1.99 -5.37
C GLY A 22 -7.64 1.45 -6.81
N GLN A 23 -7.81 2.33 -7.81
CA GLN A 23 -7.80 1.92 -9.22
C GLN A 23 -6.44 1.39 -9.66
N TRP A 24 -5.34 2.03 -9.24
CA TRP A 24 -4.00 1.57 -9.55
C TRP A 24 -3.72 0.20 -8.91
N ILE A 25 -4.00 0.03 -7.62
CA ILE A 25 -3.80 -1.23 -6.91
C ILE A 25 -4.68 -2.35 -7.51
N LEU A 26 -6.01 -2.15 -7.56
CA LEU A 26 -6.94 -3.22 -7.91
C LEU A 26 -6.93 -3.54 -9.41
N ARG A 27 -6.82 -2.52 -10.28
CA ARG A 27 -6.99 -2.70 -11.73
C ARG A 27 -5.67 -2.77 -12.49
N LYS A 28 -4.67 -1.96 -12.13
CA LYS A 28 -3.39 -1.93 -12.87
C LYS A 28 -2.44 -3.01 -12.36
N VAL A 29 -2.35 -3.18 -11.05
CA VAL A 29 -1.38 -4.10 -10.43
C VAL A 29 -2.00 -5.49 -10.29
N LEU A 30 -3.10 -5.60 -9.54
CA LEU A 30 -3.74 -6.88 -9.24
C LEU A 30 -4.63 -7.40 -10.37
N LYS A 31 -4.94 -6.55 -11.36
CA LYS A 31 -5.74 -6.87 -12.55
C LYS A 31 -7.08 -7.55 -12.23
N LEU A 32 -7.69 -7.17 -11.11
CA LEU A 32 -8.98 -7.69 -10.68
C LEU A 32 -10.08 -7.19 -11.60
N LYS A 33 -11.08 -8.03 -11.85
CA LYS A 33 -12.32 -7.64 -12.54
C LYS A 33 -13.22 -6.82 -11.62
N GLU A 34 -14.10 -6.02 -12.21
CA GLU A 34 -15.09 -5.28 -11.43
C GLU A 34 -15.99 -6.25 -10.64
N GLY A 35 -16.22 -5.96 -9.36
CA GLY A 35 -16.90 -6.86 -8.43
C GLY A 35 -16.09 -8.04 -7.92
N GLU A 36 -14.86 -8.26 -8.40
CA GLU A 36 -13.99 -9.35 -7.89
C GLU A 36 -13.41 -8.99 -6.51
N LEU A 37 -13.65 -9.86 -5.53
CA LEU A 37 -13.15 -9.69 -4.18
C LEU A 37 -11.65 -10.00 -4.11
N LEU A 38 -10.88 -9.06 -3.56
CA LEU A 38 -9.48 -9.30 -3.22
C LEU A 38 -9.42 -10.05 -1.88
N THR A 39 -8.96 -11.30 -1.92
CA THR A 39 -8.71 -12.12 -0.73
C THR A 39 -7.22 -12.17 -0.39
N TYR A 40 -6.90 -12.53 0.86
CA TYR A 40 -5.51 -12.71 1.28
C TYR A 40 -4.81 -13.84 0.52
N ASP A 41 -5.48 -14.97 0.24
CA ASP A 41 -4.90 -16.06 -0.57
C ASP A 41 -4.46 -15.59 -1.96
N LYS A 42 -5.20 -14.65 -2.55
CA LYS A 42 -4.85 -14.07 -3.85
C LYS A 42 -3.63 -13.16 -3.75
N LEU A 43 -3.53 -12.37 -2.70
CA LEU A 43 -2.33 -11.59 -2.38
C LEU A 43 -1.12 -12.51 -2.19
N GLN A 44 -1.30 -13.63 -1.49
CA GLN A 44 -0.27 -14.65 -1.33
C GLN A 44 0.19 -15.25 -2.67
N THR A 45 -0.76 -15.53 -3.57
CA THR A 45 -0.48 -16.04 -4.92
C THR A 45 0.33 -15.05 -5.75
N VAL A 46 0.08 -13.74 -5.61
CA VAL A 46 0.83 -12.68 -6.28
C VAL A 46 2.20 -12.42 -5.62
N GLY A 47 2.38 -12.89 -4.38
CA GLY A 47 3.63 -12.75 -3.64
C GLY A 47 3.77 -11.40 -2.91
N ILE A 48 2.68 -10.68 -2.69
CA ILE A 48 2.66 -9.35 -2.04
C ILE A 48 1.65 -9.32 -0.90
N ASP A 49 1.96 -8.67 0.21
CA ASP A 49 1.04 -8.47 1.34
C ASP A 49 1.10 -7.07 1.95
N SER A 50 2.03 -6.25 1.47
CA SER A 50 2.35 -4.96 2.05
C SER A 50 2.82 -3.98 0.98
N VAL A 51 2.80 -2.70 1.31
CA VAL A 51 3.38 -1.63 0.49
C VAL A 51 4.47 -0.92 1.28
N ARG A 52 5.56 -0.58 0.61
CA ARG A 52 6.64 0.26 1.15
C ARG A 52 6.41 1.69 0.68
N ILE A 53 6.50 2.63 1.61
CA ILE A 53 6.41 4.06 1.32
C ILE A 53 7.80 4.64 1.52
N ASP A 54 8.41 5.10 0.43
CA ASP A 54 9.72 5.71 0.42
C ASP A 54 9.56 7.24 0.37
N LYS A 55 10.09 7.97 1.36
CA LYS A 55 10.09 9.45 1.35
C LYS A 55 11.22 9.91 0.44
N ILE A 56 10.88 10.54 -0.69
CA ILE A 56 11.87 11.10 -1.62
C ILE A 56 12.28 12.49 -1.14
N ASN A 57 11.31 13.33 -0.79
CA ASN A 57 11.53 14.65 -0.19
C ASN A 57 10.30 15.07 0.64
N ASP A 58 10.24 16.33 1.07
CA ASP A 58 9.17 16.80 1.97
C ASP A 58 7.76 16.77 1.38
N LEU A 59 7.65 16.78 0.05
CA LEU A 59 6.36 16.82 -0.66
C LEU A 59 6.12 15.59 -1.54
N GLU A 60 7.12 14.72 -1.72
CA GLU A 60 7.08 13.58 -2.61
C GLU A 60 7.39 12.27 -1.89
N TYR A 61 6.49 11.31 -2.11
CA TYR A 61 6.54 9.96 -1.57
C TYR A 61 6.31 8.97 -2.71
N GLU A 62 7.03 7.87 -2.68
CA GLU A 62 6.87 6.76 -3.60
C GLU A 62 6.21 5.58 -2.88
N ILE A 63 5.31 4.89 -3.57
CA ILE A 63 4.62 3.70 -3.05
C ILE A 63 5.04 2.51 -3.90
N ASN A 64 5.67 1.53 -3.27
CA ASN A 64 6.16 0.31 -3.88
C ASN A 64 5.47 -0.90 -3.27
N PHE A 65 5.21 -1.96 -4.04
CA PHE A 65 4.76 -3.23 -3.46
C PHE A 65 5.92 -3.95 -2.79
N ALA A 66 5.64 -4.50 -1.61
CA ALA A 66 6.59 -5.27 -0.85
C ALA A 66 6.17 -6.74 -0.87
N LYS A 67 7.18 -7.62 -0.90
CA LYS A 67 6.97 -9.06 -0.91
C LYS A 67 6.38 -9.53 0.42
N ILE A 68 5.71 -10.67 0.41
CA ILE A 68 5.24 -11.31 1.63
C ILE A 68 6.36 -11.42 2.67
N GLY A 69 6.04 -11.08 3.92
CA GLY A 69 7.01 -11.10 5.01
C GLY A 69 7.92 -9.87 5.07
N SER A 70 7.74 -8.87 4.20
CA SER A 70 8.61 -7.68 4.19
C SER A 70 8.30 -6.74 5.35
N TYR A 71 7.04 -6.66 5.77
CA TYR A 71 6.63 -5.83 6.89
C TYR A 71 7.14 -6.40 8.22
N GLU A 72 7.03 -7.72 8.41
CA GLU A 72 7.51 -8.42 9.60
C GLU A 72 9.02 -8.21 9.76
N LYS A 73 9.79 -8.42 8.67
CA LYS A 73 11.24 -8.14 8.64
C LYS A 73 11.58 -6.68 8.94
N PHE A 74 10.71 -5.74 8.58
CA PHE A 74 10.90 -4.33 8.88
C PHE A 74 10.68 -4.04 10.37
N ILE A 75 9.61 -4.57 10.95
CA ILE A 75 9.31 -4.41 12.38
C ILE A 75 10.36 -5.11 13.25
N GLU A 76 10.80 -6.32 12.89
CA GLU A 76 11.87 -7.03 13.59
C GLU A 76 13.18 -6.22 13.65
N LYS A 77 13.49 -5.47 12.59
CA LYS A 77 14.69 -4.61 12.54
C LYS A 77 14.58 -3.35 13.38
N ILE A 78 13.37 -2.85 13.64
CA ILE A 78 13.13 -1.64 14.45
C ILE A 78 12.99 -1.97 15.94
N GLY A 79 12.68 -3.22 16.27
CA GLY A 79 12.57 -3.71 17.64
C GLY A 79 13.89 -3.95 18.38
N HIS A 80 15.04 -3.67 17.74
CA HIS A 80 16.39 -3.71 18.31
C HIS A 80 17.05 -2.34 18.25
#